data_AF-A0A380E1V3-F1
#
_entry.id   AF-A0A380E1V3-F1
#
_cell.length_a   1.000
_cell.length_b   1.000
_cell.length_c   1.000
_cell.angle_alpha   90.00
_cell.angle_beta   90.00
_cell.angle_gamma   90.00
#
_symmetry.space_group_name_H-M   'P 1'
#
loop_
_entity.id
_entity.type
_entity.pdbx_description
1 polymer ?
#
loop_
_entity_poly.entity_id
_entity_poly.type
_entity_poly.pdbx_seq_one_letter_code
_entity_poly.pdbx_strand_id
1 'polypeptide(L)'
;MNKGRATNNNYSDILKKFWMMYWPKLVILMGIIILIVILNAIFNNVNKNDRMNDNNDADAQKYTTTMKNANNTVKSVVTVENETSKDSTLPKDKASQDEVGSGVVYKKSGDTLYIVTNAHVVGDKENQKITFSNNKSVVGKVLGKDKWSDLAVVKATSSDSSVKEIAIGDSNNLVLGEPILVVGNPLGVDFKGTVTEGIISGLNRNVPIDFDKDNKYDMLMKAFQIDASVNPGNSGGAVVNREGKLIGVVAAKISMPNVENMSFAIPVNEVQKIVKDLETKGKIDYPDVGVKMKNIASLNSFERQAVKLPGKVKNGVVVDQVDNNG
;
A
#
# COMPACT_ATOMS: atom_id res chain seq x y z
N MET A 1 -30.43 70.99 -55.56
CA MET A 1 -29.85 71.21 -54.22
C MET A 1 -30.08 69.98 -53.35
N ASN A 2 -28.97 69.50 -52.78
CA ASN A 2 -28.75 68.59 -51.65
C ASN A 2 -29.90 67.81 -50.95
N LYS A 3 -29.62 66.51 -50.80
CA LYS A 3 -29.73 65.62 -49.62
C LYS A 3 -31.11 65.19 -49.08
N GLY A 4 -31.34 63.87 -49.15
CA GLY A 4 -31.54 63.08 -47.93
C GLY A 4 -32.77 62.17 -47.87
N ARG A 5 -32.55 60.85 -47.89
CA ARG A 5 -33.19 59.81 -47.04
C ARG A 5 -32.59 58.44 -47.40
N ALA A 6 -31.55 57.98 -46.71
CA ALA A 6 -31.55 57.24 -45.44
C ALA A 6 -32.01 55.77 -45.57
N THR A 7 -31.04 54.92 -45.90
CA THR A 7 -30.67 53.64 -45.24
C THR A 7 -31.79 52.68 -44.82
N ASN A 8 -32.11 51.71 -45.67
CA ASN A 8 -32.56 50.38 -45.26
C ASN A 8 -31.46 49.39 -45.63
N ASN A 9 -30.67 48.95 -44.64
CA ASN A 9 -29.85 47.71 -44.62
C ASN A 9 -28.84 47.67 -43.45
N ASN A 10 -29.04 48.41 -42.35
CA ASN A 10 -28.06 48.42 -41.26
C ASN A 10 -28.19 47.23 -40.29
N TYR A 11 -29.38 46.61 -40.19
CA TYR A 11 -29.62 45.53 -39.22
C TYR A 11 -28.99 44.19 -39.62
N SER A 12 -28.97 43.86 -40.91
CA SER A 12 -28.42 42.58 -41.40
C SER A 12 -26.91 42.50 -41.21
N ASP A 13 -26.19 43.61 -41.43
CA ASP A 13 -24.74 43.66 -41.27
C ASP A 13 -24.30 43.67 -39.80
N ILE A 14 -25.09 44.31 -38.92
CA ILE A 14 -24.90 44.23 -37.47
C ILE A 14 -25.11 42.79 -36.99
N LEU A 15 -26.15 42.10 -37.47
CA LEU A 15 -26.42 40.70 -37.16
C LEU A 15 -25.29 39.78 -37.66
N LYS A 16 -24.82 39.95 -38.90
CA LYS A 16 -23.71 39.15 -39.45
C LYS A 16 -22.43 39.32 -38.65
N LYS A 17 -22.07 40.57 -38.28
CA LYS A 17 -20.88 40.84 -37.46
C LYS A 17 -21.01 40.27 -36.04
N PHE A 18 -22.19 40.36 -35.45
CA PHE A 18 -22.47 39.75 -34.15
C PHE A 18 -22.28 38.22 -34.21
N TRP A 19 -22.89 37.56 -35.18
CA TRP A 19 -22.74 36.11 -35.35
C TRP A 19 -21.29 35.70 -35.65
N MET A 20 -20.57 36.40 -36.53
CA MET A 20 -19.15 36.12 -36.78
C MET A 20 -18.26 36.28 -35.54
N MET A 21 -18.58 37.25 -34.67
CA MET A 21 -17.80 37.50 -33.46
C MET A 21 -18.09 36.52 -32.33
N TYR A 22 -19.34 36.06 -32.19
CA TYR A 22 -19.77 35.30 -31.01
C TYR A 22 -20.11 33.83 -31.27
N TRP A 23 -20.20 33.37 -32.53
CA TRP A 23 -20.52 31.97 -32.82
C TRP A 23 -19.59 30.94 -32.15
N PRO A 24 -18.26 31.14 -32.02
CA PRO A 24 -17.41 30.13 -31.38
C PRO A 24 -17.70 30.02 -29.87
N LYS A 25 -18.00 31.16 -29.22
CA LYS A 25 -18.37 31.20 -27.79
C LYS A 25 -19.74 30.56 -27.55
N LEU A 26 -20.69 30.76 -28.47
CA LEU A 26 -22.01 30.13 -28.41
C LEU A 26 -21.91 28.60 -28.57
N VAL A 27 -21.04 28.10 -29.45
CA VAL A 27 -20.79 26.65 -29.60
C VAL A 27 -20.20 26.05 -28.31
N ILE A 28 -19.24 26.73 -27.68
CA ILE A 28 -18.67 26.28 -26.39
C ILE A 28 -19.74 26.26 -25.29
N LEU A 29 -20.54 27.32 -25.19
CA LEU A 29 -21.62 27.42 -24.20
C LEU A 29 -22.66 26.30 -24.40
N MET A 30 -23.02 26.02 -25.66
CA MET A 30 -23.96 24.95 -26.00
C MET A 30 -23.38 23.57 -25.66
N GLY A 31 -22.08 23.35 -25.86
CA GLY A 31 -21.38 22.13 -25.44
C GLY A 31 -21.42 21.90 -23.93
N ILE A 32 -21.23 22.96 -23.13
CA ILE A 32 -21.32 22.90 -21.67
C ILE A 32 -22.75 22.56 -21.21
N ILE A 33 -23.76 23.18 -21.82
CA ILE A 33 -25.17 22.89 -21.50
C ILE A 33 -25.52 21.44 -21.84
N ILE A 34 -25.10 20.94 -23.00
CA ILE A 34 -25.31 19.54 -23.40
C ILE A 34 -24.62 18.59 -22.41
N LEU A 35 -23.39 18.89 -21.98
CA LEU A 35 -22.67 18.10 -20.99
C LEU A 35 -23.43 18.03 -19.65
N ILE A 36 -23.97 19.17 -19.17
CA ILE A 36 -24.76 19.23 -17.94
C ILE A 36 -26.07 18.42 -18.08
N VAL A 37 -26.73 18.49 -19.23
CA VAL A 37 -27.96 17.71 -19.50
C VAL A 37 -27.65 16.21 -19.53
N ILE A 38 -26.55 15.80 -20.17
CA ILE A 38 -26.12 14.39 -20.20
C ILE A 38 -25.78 13.91 -18.79
N LEU A 39 -25.02 14.68 -18.01
CA LEU A 39 -24.71 14.36 -16.61
C LEU A 39 -25.99 14.20 -15.79
N ASN A 40 -26.93 15.15 -15.90
CA ASN A 40 -28.19 15.09 -15.18
C ASN A 40 -29.08 13.90 -15.64
N ALA A 41 -29.05 13.56 -16.94
CA ALA A 41 -29.74 12.38 -17.46
C ALA A 41 -29.15 11.08 -16.89
N ILE A 42 -27.82 10.95 -16.80
CA ILE A 42 -27.15 9.80 -16.18
C ILE A 42 -27.55 9.69 -14.70
N PHE A 43 -27.45 10.78 -13.93
CA PHE A 43 -27.85 10.79 -12.51
C PHE A 43 -29.31 10.42 -12.29
N ASN A 44 -30.23 10.92 -13.13
CA ASN A 44 -31.66 10.63 -13.00
C ASN A 44 -32.04 9.22 -13.49
N ASN A 45 -31.30 8.65 -14.45
CA ASN A 45 -31.57 7.30 -14.95
C ASN A 45 -31.00 6.22 -14.02
N VAL A 46 -29.92 6.52 -13.28
CA VAL A 46 -29.43 5.66 -12.19
C VAL A 46 -30.45 5.57 -11.05
N ASN A 47 -31.23 6.62 -10.78
CA ASN A 47 -32.24 6.65 -9.71
C ASN A 47 -33.60 6.01 -10.06
N LYS A 48 -33.86 5.65 -11.34
CA LYS A 48 -35.17 5.14 -11.78
C LYS A 48 -35.22 3.64 -12.07
N ASN A 49 -34.08 2.95 -12.13
CA ASN A 49 -34.05 1.50 -12.37
C ASN A 49 -34.29 0.63 -11.12
N ASP A 50 -34.35 1.22 -9.92
CA ASP A 50 -34.56 0.49 -8.65
C ASP A 50 -36.04 0.37 -8.22
N ARG A 51 -36.99 0.57 -9.14
CA ARG A 51 -38.43 0.46 -8.82
C ARG A 51 -39.17 -0.49 -9.75
N MET A 52 -38.81 -1.77 -9.73
CA MET A 52 -39.74 -2.84 -10.08
C MET A 52 -39.53 -4.07 -9.18
N ASN A 53 -40.45 -4.19 -8.21
CA ASN A 53 -41.08 -5.42 -7.73
C ASN A 53 -40.16 -6.60 -7.32
N ASP A 54 -39.93 -6.78 -6.02
CA ASP A 54 -39.83 -8.15 -5.49
C ASP A 54 -40.26 -8.26 -4.03
N ASN A 55 -41.19 -9.19 -3.80
CA ASN A 55 -41.62 -9.62 -2.48
C ASN A 55 -40.55 -10.58 -1.92
N ASN A 56 -40.11 -10.34 -0.69
CA ASN A 56 -39.45 -11.30 0.20
C ASN A 56 -38.11 -11.94 -0.28
N ASP A 57 -37.06 -11.17 -0.61
CA ASP A 57 -35.64 -11.55 -0.33
C ASP A 57 -34.59 -10.45 -0.68
N ALA A 58 -34.95 -9.17 -0.64
CA ALA A 58 -34.18 -8.09 -1.28
C ALA A 58 -32.89 -7.63 -0.57
N ASP A 59 -32.51 -8.20 0.59
CA ASP A 59 -31.31 -7.77 1.35
C ASP A 59 -30.08 -8.67 1.12
N ALA A 60 -30.25 -9.83 0.47
CA ALA A 60 -29.17 -10.82 0.28
C ALA A 60 -28.25 -10.54 -0.93
N GLN A 61 -28.60 -9.62 -1.84
CA GLN A 61 -28.03 -9.50 -3.18
C GLN A 61 -27.22 -8.21 -3.46
N LYS A 62 -26.84 -7.41 -2.46
CA LYS A 62 -26.15 -6.12 -2.75
C LYS A 62 -24.62 -6.22 -2.94
N TYR A 63 -23.98 -7.30 -2.49
CA TYR A 63 -22.51 -7.41 -2.52
C TYR A 63 -22.03 -8.82 -2.89
N THR A 64 -21.05 -8.90 -3.79
CA THR A 64 -20.33 -10.14 -4.07
C THR A 64 -19.54 -10.61 -2.86
N THR A 65 -19.15 -11.89 -2.82
CA THR A 65 -18.28 -12.43 -1.77
C THR A 65 -16.99 -11.62 -1.63
N THR A 66 -16.37 -11.24 -2.76
CA THR A 66 -15.18 -10.38 -2.78
C THR A 66 -15.43 -9.03 -2.11
N MET A 67 -16.55 -8.37 -2.42
CA MET A 67 -16.91 -7.08 -1.79
C MET A 67 -17.16 -7.23 -0.28
N LYS A 68 -17.80 -8.33 0.15
CA LYS A 68 -18.01 -8.63 1.57
C LYS A 68 -16.67 -8.84 2.28
N ASN A 69 -15.75 -9.59 1.67
CA ASN A 69 -14.43 -9.87 2.22
C ASN A 69 -13.55 -8.62 2.27
N ALA A 70 -13.61 -7.76 1.25
CA ALA A 70 -12.98 -6.44 1.25
C ALA A 70 -13.45 -5.60 2.46
N ASN A 71 -14.78 -5.43 2.60
CA ASN A 71 -15.38 -4.64 3.69
C ASN A 71 -15.08 -5.21 5.08
N ASN A 72 -15.00 -6.53 5.22
CA ASN A 72 -14.62 -7.17 6.48
C ASN A 72 -13.12 -7.00 6.77
N THR A 73 -12.27 -7.09 5.76
CA THR A 73 -10.82 -6.92 5.91
C THR A 73 -10.46 -5.50 6.34
N VAL A 74 -11.14 -4.47 5.83
CA VAL A 74 -10.96 -3.07 6.26
C VAL A 74 -11.19 -2.88 7.77
N LYS A 75 -12.01 -3.70 8.42
CA LYS A 75 -12.24 -3.65 9.88
C LYS A 75 -11.10 -4.24 10.71
N SER A 76 -10.17 -4.93 10.04
CA SER A 76 -8.97 -5.54 10.65
C SER A 76 -7.69 -4.80 10.26
N VAL A 77 -7.80 -3.77 9.41
CA VAL A 77 -6.67 -2.94 8.96
C VAL A 77 -6.75 -1.55 9.60
N VAL A 78 -5.62 -1.06 10.08
CA VAL A 78 -5.48 0.22 10.78
C VAL A 78 -4.43 1.09 10.11
N THR A 79 -4.53 2.41 10.30
CA THR A 79 -3.43 3.33 9.96
C THR A 79 -2.45 3.35 11.13
N VAL A 80 -1.16 3.30 10.82
CA VAL A 80 -0.06 3.43 11.79
C VAL A 80 0.70 4.70 11.43
N GLU A 81 0.77 5.64 12.38
CA GLU A 81 1.46 6.91 12.20
C GLU A 81 2.40 7.14 13.39
N ASN A 82 3.60 7.65 13.13
CA ASN A 82 4.50 8.09 14.18
C ASN A 82 3.86 9.28 14.93
N GLU A 83 3.84 9.24 16.27
CA GLU A 83 3.42 10.40 17.06
C GLU A 83 4.44 11.52 16.92
N THR A 84 4.11 12.57 16.18
CA THR A 84 4.89 13.80 16.20
C THR A 84 4.63 14.55 17.50
N SER A 85 5.68 14.71 18.31
CA SER A 85 5.70 15.75 19.33
C SER A 85 5.36 17.07 18.66
N LYS A 86 4.36 17.79 19.17
CA LYS A 86 3.96 19.15 18.73
C LYS A 86 5.04 20.19 19.04
N ASP A 87 6.29 19.96 18.67
CA ASP A 87 7.34 20.97 18.79
C ASP A 87 7.65 21.57 17.42
N SER A 88 6.94 22.65 17.11
CA SER A 88 6.91 23.35 15.83
C SER A 88 8.16 24.23 15.58
N THR A 89 9.31 23.88 16.16
CA THR A 89 10.52 24.73 16.14
C THR A 89 11.68 24.16 15.31
N LEU A 90 11.55 22.94 14.75
CA LEU A 90 12.60 22.35 13.92
C LEU A 90 12.46 22.71 12.42
N PRO A 91 13.56 23.02 11.70
CA PRO A 91 13.54 23.25 10.26
C PRO A 91 12.98 22.04 9.50
N LYS A 92 12.06 22.29 8.56
CA LYS A 92 11.36 21.27 7.74
C LYS A 92 12.28 20.35 6.93
N ASP A 93 13.56 20.65 6.83
CA ASP A 93 14.52 19.88 6.04
C ASP A 93 15.10 18.67 6.80
N LYS A 94 14.74 18.49 8.09
CA LYS A 94 15.08 17.31 8.90
C LYS A 94 13.90 16.75 9.70
N ALA A 95 12.66 17.01 9.27
CA ALA A 95 11.58 16.13 9.70
C ALA A 95 11.94 14.74 9.15
N SER A 96 12.23 13.76 10.02
CA SER A 96 12.16 12.36 9.60
C SER A 96 10.82 12.24 8.88
N GLN A 97 10.79 11.78 7.63
CA GLN A 97 9.52 11.55 6.95
C GLN A 97 8.63 10.82 7.95
N ASP A 98 7.51 11.43 8.34
CA ASP A 98 6.55 10.76 9.21
C ASP A 98 6.08 9.56 8.40
N GLU A 99 6.68 8.39 8.67
CA GLU A 99 6.37 7.17 7.93
C GLU A 99 4.96 6.76 8.33
N VAL A 100 4.02 7.07 7.45
CA VAL A 100 2.63 6.65 7.55
C VAL A 100 2.49 5.32 6.84
N GLY A 101 1.95 4.35 7.55
CA GLY A 101 1.74 3.00 7.05
C GLY A 101 0.39 2.42 7.46
N SER A 102 0.26 1.14 7.16
CA SER A 102 -0.86 0.30 7.54
C SER A 102 -0.43 -0.72 8.58
N GLY A 103 -1.40 -1.27 9.30
CA GLY A 103 -1.18 -2.42 10.17
C GLY A 103 -2.37 -3.36 10.12
N VAL A 104 -2.15 -4.63 10.45
CA VAL A 104 -3.17 -5.68 10.49
C VAL A 104 -3.36 -6.18 11.91
N VAL A 105 -4.59 -6.13 12.41
CA VAL A 105 -4.97 -6.73 13.70
C VAL A 105 -4.99 -8.25 13.53
N TYR A 106 -3.90 -8.92 13.92
CA TYR A 106 -3.76 -10.37 13.77
C TYR A 106 -4.22 -11.15 15.01
N LYS A 107 -4.40 -10.46 16.15
CA LYS A 107 -4.90 -11.06 17.39
C LYS A 107 -5.64 -10.05 18.23
N LYS A 108 -6.80 -10.46 18.78
CA LYS A 108 -7.60 -9.66 19.72
C LYS A 108 -7.91 -10.46 20.99
N SER A 109 -7.59 -9.91 22.15
CA SER A 109 -7.90 -10.49 23.47
C SER A 109 -8.63 -9.47 24.32
N GLY A 110 -9.96 -9.57 24.39
CA GLY A 110 -10.81 -8.52 24.95
C GLY A 110 -10.62 -7.20 24.17
N ASP A 111 -10.26 -6.14 24.88
CA ASP A 111 -9.97 -4.82 24.29
C ASP A 111 -8.50 -4.68 23.83
N THR A 112 -7.65 -5.67 24.13
CA THR A 112 -6.24 -5.64 23.70
C THR A 112 -6.11 -6.13 22.27
N LEU A 113 -5.46 -5.31 21.44
CA LEU A 113 -5.17 -5.60 20.03
C LEU A 113 -3.66 -5.79 19.85
N TYR A 114 -3.30 -6.79 19.05
CA TYR A 114 -1.95 -6.96 18.55
C TYR A 114 -1.97 -6.74 17.04
N ILE A 115 -1.17 -5.78 16.60
CA ILE A 115 -1.15 -5.27 15.24
C ILE A 115 0.23 -5.58 14.67
N VAL A 116 0.27 -6.23 13.51
CA VAL A 116 1.50 -6.37 12.73
C VAL A 116 1.58 -5.22 11.73
N THR A 117 2.75 -4.64 11.58
CA THR A 117 3.07 -3.60 10.58
C THR A 117 4.53 -3.78 10.15
N ASN A 118 5.06 -2.87 9.33
CA ASN A 118 6.47 -2.91 8.95
C ASN A 118 7.38 -2.21 9.97
N ALA A 119 8.64 -2.64 10.02
CA ALA A 119 9.64 -2.07 10.93
C ALA A 119 10.03 -0.65 10.53
N HIS A 120 10.07 -0.35 9.22
CA HIS A 120 10.30 1.01 8.75
C HIS A 120 9.19 1.96 9.22
N VAL A 121 7.91 1.57 9.06
CA VAL A 121 6.73 2.38 9.42
C VAL A 121 6.81 2.89 10.87
N VAL A 122 7.16 2.02 11.82
CA VAL A 122 7.26 2.41 13.24
C VAL A 122 8.54 3.18 13.57
N GLY A 123 9.56 3.12 12.72
CA GLY A 123 10.86 3.74 12.93
C GLY A 123 11.43 3.43 14.31
N ASP A 124 12.09 4.42 14.93
CA ASP A 124 12.64 4.32 16.29
C ASP A 124 11.68 4.79 17.39
N LYS A 125 10.39 4.96 17.08
CA LYS A 125 9.41 5.48 18.04
C LYS A 125 8.80 4.35 18.86
N GLU A 126 8.79 4.51 20.18
CA GLU A 126 8.17 3.54 21.10
C GLU A 126 6.64 3.50 21.00
N ASN A 127 6.02 4.62 20.62
CA ASN A 127 4.59 4.79 20.54
C ASN A 127 4.16 5.24 19.15
N GLN A 128 3.01 4.73 18.73
CA GLN A 128 2.40 4.95 17.42
C GLN A 128 0.96 5.40 17.62
N LYS A 129 0.52 6.36 16.82
CA LYS A 129 -0.90 6.69 16.70
C LYS A 129 -1.54 5.66 15.77
N ILE A 130 -2.47 4.89 16.34
CA ILE A 130 -3.22 3.87 15.62
C ILE A 130 -4.61 4.41 15.32
N THR A 131 -4.95 4.56 14.04
CA THR A 131 -6.27 5.05 13.62
C THR A 131 -7.08 3.93 12.98
N PHE A 132 -8.27 3.66 13.53
CA PHE A 132 -9.16 2.60 13.07
C PHE A 132 -10.04 3.05 11.89
N SER A 133 -10.70 2.09 11.25
CA SER A 133 -11.62 2.31 10.13
C SER A 133 -12.83 3.20 10.45
N ASN A 134 -13.08 3.51 11.72
CA ASN A 134 -14.11 4.46 12.15
C ASN A 134 -13.56 5.85 12.57
N ASN A 135 -12.30 6.16 12.22
CA ASN A 135 -11.60 7.41 12.57
C ASN A 135 -11.26 7.60 14.05
N LYS A 136 -11.56 6.64 14.92
CA LYS A 136 -11.05 6.69 16.29
C LYS A 136 -9.55 6.38 16.28
N SER A 137 -8.79 7.09 17.11
CA SER A 137 -7.37 6.84 17.29
C SER A 137 -7.04 6.50 18.73
N VAL A 138 -6.04 5.66 18.90
CA VAL A 138 -5.45 5.30 20.20
C VAL A 138 -3.94 5.30 20.09
N VAL A 139 -3.25 5.42 21.23
CA VAL A 139 -1.81 5.22 21.29
C VAL A 139 -1.52 3.73 21.41
N GLY A 140 -0.70 3.22 20.50
CA GLY A 140 -0.18 1.85 20.51
C GLY A 140 1.30 1.84 20.88
N LYS A 141 1.71 0.87 21.70
CA LYS A 141 3.10 0.65 22.10
C LYS A 141 3.76 -0.38 21.21
N VAL A 142 4.94 -0.09 20.67
CA VAL A 142 5.76 -1.08 19.96
C VAL A 142 6.27 -2.11 20.98
N LEU A 143 5.92 -3.38 20.80
CA LEU A 143 6.42 -4.48 21.62
C LEU A 143 7.80 -4.95 21.15
N GLY A 144 8.02 -4.93 19.84
CA GLY A 144 9.26 -5.33 19.19
C GLY A 144 9.23 -5.02 17.70
N LYS A 145 10.40 -4.85 17.12
CA LYS A 145 10.60 -4.71 15.67
C LYS A 145 11.83 -5.51 15.25
N ASP A 146 11.80 -5.98 14.02
CA ASP A 146 12.94 -6.63 13.40
C ASP A 146 13.23 -5.97 12.05
N LYS A 147 14.43 -5.38 11.94
CA LYS A 147 14.88 -4.71 10.73
C LYS A 147 14.99 -5.71 9.58
N TRP A 148 15.42 -6.95 9.83
CA TRP A 148 15.71 -7.91 8.77
C TRP A 148 14.45 -8.42 8.08
N SER A 149 13.42 -8.77 8.84
CA SER A 149 12.13 -9.15 8.24
C SER A 149 11.27 -7.96 7.83
N ASP A 150 11.67 -6.73 8.20
CA ASP A 150 10.87 -5.52 8.09
C ASP A 150 9.48 -5.66 8.76
N LEU A 151 9.41 -6.30 9.93
CA LEU A 151 8.17 -6.48 10.69
C LEU A 151 8.26 -5.87 12.08
N ALA A 152 7.13 -5.35 12.56
CA ALA A 152 6.96 -4.86 13.91
C ALA A 152 5.61 -5.28 14.50
N VAL A 153 5.57 -5.41 15.83
CA VAL A 153 4.35 -5.68 16.58
C VAL A 153 4.01 -4.47 17.44
N VAL A 154 2.80 -3.94 17.27
CA VAL A 154 2.24 -2.86 18.08
C VAL A 154 1.10 -3.40 18.92
N LYS A 155 1.11 -3.09 20.21
CA LYS A 155 0.02 -3.38 21.15
C LYS A 155 -0.80 -2.12 21.38
N ALA A 156 -2.11 -2.20 21.15
CA ALA A 156 -3.05 -1.12 21.39
C ALA A 156 -4.24 -1.60 22.21
N THR A 157 -4.99 -0.67 22.80
CA THR A 157 -6.25 -0.98 23.51
C THR A 157 -7.39 -0.25 22.84
N SER A 158 -8.47 -0.95 22.51
CA SER A 158 -9.69 -0.38 21.94
C SER A 158 -10.91 -1.18 22.36
N SER A 159 -11.87 -0.51 22.98
CA SER A 159 -13.19 -1.06 23.33
C SER A 159 -14.15 -1.10 22.15
N ASP A 160 -13.68 -0.76 20.95
CA ASP A 160 -14.51 -0.75 19.76
C ASP A 160 -14.76 -2.17 19.24
N SER A 161 -16.01 -2.61 19.32
CA SER A 161 -16.44 -3.95 18.90
C SER A 161 -16.43 -4.12 17.38
N SER A 162 -16.35 -3.02 16.62
CA SER A 162 -16.25 -3.04 15.15
C SER A 162 -14.86 -3.46 14.66
N VAL A 163 -13.82 -3.27 15.46
CA VAL A 163 -12.45 -3.72 15.15
C VAL A 163 -12.38 -5.23 15.30
N LYS A 164 -11.94 -5.91 14.23
CA LYS A 164 -11.88 -7.38 14.16
C LYS A 164 -10.45 -7.87 14.05
N GLU A 165 -10.23 -9.07 14.56
CA GLU A 165 -9.07 -9.89 14.24
C GLU A 165 -9.25 -10.46 12.83
N ILE A 166 -8.20 -10.45 12.03
CA ILE A 166 -8.21 -11.06 10.71
C ILE A 166 -8.05 -12.58 10.82
N ALA A 167 -8.79 -13.33 10.01
CA ALA A 167 -8.56 -14.76 9.87
C ALA A 167 -7.22 -15.01 9.16
N ILE A 168 -6.41 -15.93 9.67
CA ILE A 168 -5.11 -16.28 9.07
C ILE A 168 -5.27 -17.44 8.08
N GLY A 169 -4.67 -17.30 6.91
CA GLY A 169 -4.59 -18.34 5.87
C GLY A 169 -3.30 -19.15 5.95
N ASP A 170 -2.95 -19.82 4.83
CA ASP A 170 -1.71 -20.59 4.72
C ASP A 170 -0.97 -20.23 3.43
N SER A 171 0.14 -19.52 3.58
CA SER A 171 1.03 -19.11 2.50
C SER A 171 1.95 -20.22 1.97
N ASN A 172 1.89 -21.45 2.50
CA ASN A 172 2.51 -22.60 1.85
C ASN A 172 1.71 -23.11 0.64
N ASN A 173 0.43 -22.77 0.57
CA ASN A 173 -0.49 -23.24 -0.47
C ASN A 173 -0.78 -22.18 -1.54
N LEU A 174 0.04 -21.11 -1.62
CA LEU A 174 -0.13 -20.06 -2.62
C LEU A 174 -0.01 -20.61 -4.03
N VAL A 175 -0.92 -20.19 -4.90
CA VAL A 175 -0.95 -20.61 -6.30
C VAL A 175 -0.74 -19.41 -7.22
N LEU A 176 0.09 -19.55 -8.25
CA LEU A 176 0.22 -18.51 -9.27
C LEU A 176 -1.12 -18.22 -9.94
N GLY A 177 -1.44 -16.95 -10.12
CA GLY A 177 -2.72 -16.50 -10.66
C GLY A 177 -3.88 -16.51 -9.65
N GLU A 178 -3.65 -16.91 -8.40
CA GLU A 178 -4.65 -16.82 -7.34
C GLU A 178 -5.06 -15.36 -7.13
N PRO A 179 -6.35 -15.02 -7.23
CA PRO A 179 -6.79 -13.64 -7.03
C PRO A 179 -6.80 -13.24 -5.56
N ILE A 180 -6.39 -12.01 -5.33
CA ILE A 180 -6.15 -11.46 -4.01
C ILE A 180 -6.76 -10.06 -3.90
N LEU A 181 -6.97 -9.64 -2.66
CA LEU A 181 -7.22 -8.25 -2.33
C LEU A 181 -6.06 -7.74 -1.46
N VAL A 182 -5.61 -6.54 -1.76
CA VAL A 182 -4.72 -5.76 -0.90
C VAL A 182 -5.55 -4.70 -0.21
N VAL A 183 -5.44 -4.62 1.11
CA VAL A 183 -6.14 -3.64 1.94
C VAL A 183 -5.12 -2.86 2.75
N GLY A 184 -5.12 -1.55 2.56
CA GLY A 184 -4.22 -0.63 3.22
C GLY A 184 -4.80 0.78 3.31
N ASN A 185 -4.07 1.64 3.99
CA ASN A 185 -4.40 3.03 4.26
C ASN A 185 -3.30 3.92 3.65
N PRO A 186 -3.24 4.03 2.31
CA PRO A 186 -2.21 4.82 1.63
C PRO A 186 -2.30 6.27 2.08
N LEU A 187 -1.16 6.96 2.21
CA LEU A 187 -1.12 8.40 2.56
C LEU A 187 -1.91 8.80 3.84
N GLY A 188 -2.23 7.84 4.73
CA GLY A 188 -2.84 8.11 6.02
C GLY A 188 -4.36 8.03 6.09
N VAL A 189 -4.95 8.82 6.99
CA VAL A 189 -6.38 8.73 7.37
C VAL A 189 -7.31 9.09 6.21
N ASP A 190 -6.90 9.98 5.32
CA ASP A 190 -7.71 10.49 4.21
C ASP A 190 -8.03 9.44 3.14
N PHE A 191 -7.16 8.43 2.97
CA PHE A 191 -7.38 7.34 2.02
C PHE A 191 -7.46 5.97 2.70
N LYS A 192 -7.80 5.93 3.99
CA LYS A 192 -7.93 4.67 4.73
C LYS A 192 -8.92 3.71 4.06
N GLY A 193 -8.69 2.41 4.22
CA GLY A 193 -9.58 1.37 3.68
C GLY A 193 -9.52 1.28 2.17
N THR A 194 -8.40 1.71 1.55
CA THR A 194 -8.17 1.50 0.13
C THR A 194 -8.03 0.01 -0.12
N VAL A 195 -8.82 -0.49 -1.06
CA VAL A 195 -8.79 -1.88 -1.51
C VAL A 195 -8.35 -1.90 -2.97
N THR A 196 -7.32 -2.70 -3.26
CA THR A 196 -6.88 -2.98 -4.62
C THR A 196 -6.95 -4.48 -4.88
N GLU A 197 -7.28 -4.85 -6.11
CA GLU A 197 -7.36 -6.25 -6.55
C GLU A 197 -6.16 -6.58 -7.44
N GLY A 198 -5.73 -7.84 -7.38
CA GLY A 198 -4.70 -8.38 -8.26
C GLY A 198 -4.62 -9.89 -8.13
N ILE A 199 -3.49 -10.47 -8.53
CA ILE A 199 -3.17 -11.89 -8.42
C ILE A 199 -1.80 -12.10 -7.78
N ILE A 200 -1.53 -13.35 -7.40
CA ILE A 200 -0.18 -13.81 -7.10
C ILE A 200 0.58 -13.99 -8.43
N SER A 201 1.53 -13.10 -8.69
CA SER A 201 2.30 -13.07 -9.95
C SER A 201 3.63 -13.83 -9.85
N GLY A 202 4.09 -14.15 -8.64
CA GLY A 202 5.37 -14.85 -8.45
C GLY A 202 5.52 -15.41 -7.04
N LEU A 203 6.04 -16.63 -6.94
CA LEU A 203 6.32 -17.30 -5.66
C LEU A 203 7.82 -17.22 -5.34
N ASN A 204 8.16 -17.35 -4.05
CA ASN A 204 9.54 -17.56 -3.56
C ASN A 204 10.55 -16.55 -4.12
N ARG A 205 10.24 -15.26 -4.02
CA ARG A 205 11.13 -14.17 -4.42
C ARG A 205 12.07 -13.82 -3.29
N ASN A 206 13.31 -13.54 -3.66
CA ASN A 206 14.31 -12.92 -2.80
C ASN A 206 14.46 -11.48 -3.27
N VAL A 207 13.78 -10.57 -2.58
CA VAL A 207 13.69 -9.16 -2.97
C VAL A 207 14.86 -8.42 -2.34
N PRO A 208 15.72 -7.76 -3.13
CA PRO A 208 16.78 -6.96 -2.57
C PRO A 208 16.21 -5.70 -1.91
N ILE A 209 16.56 -5.48 -0.64
CA ILE A 209 16.12 -4.34 0.17
C ILE A 209 17.32 -3.47 0.51
N ASP A 210 17.14 -2.16 0.36
CA ASP A 210 18.05 -1.10 0.74
C ASP A 210 17.32 -0.26 1.80
N PHE A 211 17.72 -0.38 3.06
CA PHE A 211 17.06 0.28 4.18
C PHE A 211 17.52 1.73 4.35
N ASP A 212 18.79 2.03 4.08
CA ASP A 212 19.38 3.35 4.32
C ASP A 212 19.37 4.25 3.06
N LYS A 213 18.88 3.70 1.94
CA LYS A 213 18.74 4.36 0.63
C LYS A 213 20.10 4.81 0.09
N ASP A 214 21.18 4.09 0.43
CA ASP A 214 22.53 4.37 -0.06
C ASP A 214 22.82 3.78 -1.47
N ASN A 215 21.80 3.17 -2.09
CA ASN A 215 21.84 2.42 -3.34
C ASN A 215 22.64 1.10 -3.26
N LYS A 216 22.82 0.55 -2.06
CA LYS A 216 23.34 -0.80 -1.85
C LYS A 216 22.31 -1.66 -1.14
N TYR A 217 22.19 -2.89 -1.60
CA TYR A 217 21.29 -3.83 -0.97
C TYR A 217 21.88 -4.37 0.33
N ASP A 218 21.17 -4.15 1.42
CA ASP A 218 21.51 -4.66 2.74
C ASP A 218 21.21 -6.16 2.85
N MET A 219 20.11 -6.60 2.22
CA MET A 219 19.66 -7.97 2.35
C MET A 219 18.72 -8.42 1.23
N LEU A 220 18.42 -9.71 1.25
CA LEU A 220 17.38 -10.34 0.44
C LEU A 220 16.21 -10.75 1.34
N MET A 221 15.08 -10.06 1.21
CA MET A 221 13.85 -10.40 1.92
C MET A 221 13.07 -11.49 1.17
N LYS A 222 12.62 -12.51 1.88
CA LYS A 222 11.74 -13.54 1.31
C LYS A 222 10.32 -12.99 1.15
N ALA A 223 9.81 -13.03 -0.08
CA ALA A 223 8.48 -12.51 -0.41
C ALA A 223 7.79 -13.33 -1.50
N PHE A 224 6.50 -13.09 -1.69
CA PHE A 224 5.80 -13.40 -2.94
C PHE A 224 5.43 -12.10 -3.66
N GLN A 225 5.35 -12.17 -4.99
CA GLN A 225 5.05 -11.04 -5.85
C GLN A 225 3.56 -10.98 -6.16
N ILE A 226 3.03 -9.77 -6.19
CA ILE A 226 1.65 -9.44 -6.55
C ILE A 226 1.63 -8.30 -7.57
N ASP A 227 0.59 -8.25 -8.40
CA ASP A 227 0.36 -7.18 -9.38
C ASP A 227 -0.72 -6.17 -8.96
N ALA A 228 -1.26 -6.31 -7.74
CA ALA A 228 -2.15 -5.32 -7.16
C ALA A 228 -1.43 -3.98 -6.99
N SER A 229 -2.16 -2.88 -7.22
CA SER A 229 -1.66 -1.53 -7.00
C SER A 229 -1.29 -1.33 -5.53
N VAL A 230 0.00 -1.09 -5.27
CA VAL A 230 0.55 -0.73 -3.97
C VAL A 230 1.19 0.65 -4.05
N ASN A 231 0.81 1.52 -3.13
CA ASN A 231 1.32 2.89 -2.99
C ASN A 231 1.93 3.08 -1.59
N PRO A 232 2.75 4.12 -1.38
CA PRO A 232 3.20 4.50 -0.04
C PRO A 232 2.01 4.58 0.94
N GLY A 233 2.18 3.97 2.10
CA GLY A 233 1.14 3.81 3.13
C GLY A 233 0.36 2.49 3.10
N ASN A 234 0.42 1.71 2.01
CA ASN A 234 -0.07 0.33 2.02
C ASN A 234 0.89 -0.64 2.74
N SER A 235 2.16 -0.26 2.90
CA SER A 235 3.15 -1.03 3.68
C SER A 235 2.61 -1.37 5.07
N GLY A 236 2.69 -2.63 5.44
CA GLY A 236 2.14 -3.19 6.68
C GLY A 236 0.66 -3.57 6.57
N GLY A 237 0.04 -3.36 5.41
CA GLY A 237 -1.35 -3.72 5.12
C GLY A 237 -1.55 -5.19 4.78
N ALA A 238 -2.81 -5.61 4.66
CA ALA A 238 -3.18 -7.00 4.47
C ALA A 238 -3.19 -7.39 2.99
N VAL A 239 -2.62 -8.55 2.66
CA VAL A 239 -2.91 -9.30 1.44
C VAL A 239 -3.79 -10.49 1.81
N VAL A 240 -5.00 -10.53 1.28
CA VAL A 240 -5.99 -11.59 1.57
C VAL A 240 -6.37 -12.37 0.32
N ASN A 241 -6.64 -13.66 0.49
CA ASN A 241 -7.20 -14.49 -0.57
C ASN A 241 -8.71 -14.25 -0.75
N ARG A 242 -9.32 -14.97 -1.69
CA ARG A 242 -10.77 -14.90 -1.97
C ARG A 242 -11.67 -15.23 -0.79
N GLU A 243 -11.16 -15.94 0.22
CA GLU A 243 -11.90 -16.26 1.46
C GLU A 243 -11.79 -15.14 2.51
N GLY A 244 -11.02 -14.08 2.25
CA GLY A 244 -10.75 -13.01 3.19
C GLY A 244 -9.74 -13.39 4.27
N LYS A 245 -8.96 -14.47 4.07
CA LYS A 245 -7.90 -14.88 4.98
C LYS A 245 -6.59 -14.20 4.63
N LEU A 246 -5.87 -13.71 5.64
CA LEU A 246 -4.55 -13.12 5.49
C LEU A 246 -3.55 -14.16 4.96
N ILE A 247 -2.95 -13.88 3.81
CA ILE A 247 -1.92 -14.72 3.18
C ILE A 247 -0.55 -14.02 3.10
N GLY A 248 -0.52 -12.71 3.34
CA GLY A 248 0.73 -11.97 3.52
C GLY A 248 0.53 -10.55 4.02
N VAL A 249 1.64 -9.91 4.40
CA VAL A 249 1.70 -8.49 4.78
C VAL A 249 2.44 -7.73 3.69
N VAL A 250 1.86 -6.64 3.19
CA VAL A 250 2.50 -5.79 2.17
C VAL A 250 3.80 -5.23 2.74
N ALA A 251 4.90 -5.35 1.99
CA ALA A 251 6.21 -4.91 2.47
C ALA A 251 6.85 -3.85 1.57
N ALA A 252 6.98 -4.15 0.28
CA ALA A 252 7.74 -3.30 -0.63
C ALA A 252 7.10 -3.24 -2.02
N LYS A 253 7.42 -2.16 -2.74
CA LYS A 253 7.21 -2.01 -4.17
C LYS A 253 8.55 -1.68 -4.81
N ILE A 254 8.88 -2.32 -5.93
CA ILE A 254 10.00 -1.85 -6.76
C ILE A 254 9.54 -0.57 -7.44
N SER A 255 10.18 0.55 -7.08
CA SER A 255 9.89 1.87 -7.64
C SER A 255 11.02 2.27 -8.59
N MET A 256 10.95 1.79 -9.83
CA MET A 256 11.88 2.18 -10.91
C MET A 256 11.10 2.85 -12.05
N PRO A 257 11.69 3.80 -12.79
CA PRO A 257 11.08 4.36 -13.98
C PRO A 257 10.62 3.23 -14.94
N ASN A 258 9.36 3.26 -15.35
CA ASN A 258 8.72 2.28 -16.24
C ASN A 258 8.52 0.86 -15.67
N VAL A 259 8.65 0.67 -14.35
CA VAL A 259 8.26 -0.57 -13.68
C VAL A 259 6.98 -0.31 -12.89
N GLU A 260 5.89 -0.94 -13.32
CA GLU A 260 4.57 -0.86 -12.67
C GLU A 260 4.14 -2.24 -12.18
N ASN A 261 3.25 -2.25 -11.17
CA ASN A 261 2.61 -3.47 -10.65
C ASN A 261 3.59 -4.59 -10.25
N MET A 262 4.74 -4.20 -9.71
CA MET A 262 5.72 -5.11 -9.14
C MET A 262 5.82 -4.86 -7.63
N SER A 263 4.87 -5.45 -6.91
CA SER A 263 4.72 -5.30 -5.47
C SER A 263 4.99 -6.64 -4.77
N PHE A 264 5.36 -6.57 -3.50
CA PHE A 264 5.80 -7.74 -2.74
C PHE A 264 5.18 -7.79 -1.35
N ALA A 265 4.89 -9.01 -0.91
CA ALA A 265 4.34 -9.28 0.41
C ALA A 265 5.10 -10.39 1.12
N ILE A 266 5.25 -10.23 2.43
CA ILE A 266 5.87 -11.22 3.32
C ILE A 266 4.84 -12.34 3.55
N PRO A 267 5.17 -13.63 3.31
CA PRO A 267 4.24 -14.75 3.49
C PRO A 267 3.72 -14.85 4.92
N VAL A 268 2.40 -15.08 5.11
CA VAL A 268 1.79 -15.07 6.45
C VAL A 268 2.39 -16.10 7.42
N ASN A 269 2.86 -17.25 6.94
CA ASN A 269 3.48 -18.26 7.82
C ASN A 269 4.83 -17.77 8.35
N GLU A 270 5.53 -16.91 7.61
CA GLU A 270 6.75 -16.26 8.07
C GLU A 270 6.40 -15.15 9.07
N VAL A 271 5.40 -14.34 8.75
CA VAL A 271 4.85 -13.31 9.65
C VAL A 271 4.50 -13.92 11.01
N GLN A 272 3.75 -15.04 11.04
CA GLN A 272 3.33 -15.69 12.29
C GLN A 272 4.50 -16.11 13.19
N LYS A 273 5.61 -16.59 12.63
CA LYS A 273 6.80 -16.96 13.42
C LYS A 273 7.44 -15.72 14.04
N ILE A 274 7.64 -14.71 13.21
CA ILE A 274 8.31 -13.47 13.59
C ILE A 274 7.49 -12.71 14.63
N VAL A 275 6.20 -12.49 14.41
CA VAL A 275 5.36 -11.73 15.34
C VAL A 275 5.24 -12.42 16.69
N LYS A 276 5.31 -13.76 16.75
CA LYS A 276 5.34 -14.51 18.01
C LYS A 276 6.61 -14.22 18.81
N ASP A 277 7.77 -14.20 18.16
CA ASP A 277 9.04 -13.86 18.82
C ASP A 277 9.07 -12.38 19.23
N LEU A 278 8.65 -11.47 18.36
CA LEU A 278 8.55 -10.04 18.67
C LEU A 278 7.58 -9.76 19.82
N GLU A 279 6.45 -10.45 19.88
CA GLU A 279 5.48 -10.28 20.96
C GLU A 279 6.03 -10.78 22.31
N THR A 280 6.73 -11.91 22.31
CA THR A 280 7.15 -12.58 23.56
C THR A 280 8.51 -12.13 24.07
N LYS A 281 9.45 -11.81 23.17
CA LYS A 281 10.84 -11.46 23.49
C LYS A 281 11.18 -10.00 23.18
N GLY A 282 10.35 -9.31 22.38
CA GLY A 282 10.62 -7.95 21.88
C GLY A 282 11.65 -7.87 20.75
N LYS A 283 12.28 -8.99 20.40
CA LYS A 283 13.34 -9.08 19.38
C LYS A 283 13.41 -10.49 18.78
N ILE A 284 14.11 -10.59 17.67
CA ILE A 284 14.49 -11.87 17.05
C ILE A 284 16.00 -12.03 17.23
N ASP A 285 16.41 -13.17 17.76
CA ASP A 285 17.82 -13.54 17.86
C ASP A 285 18.19 -14.34 16.61
N TYR A 286 18.92 -13.71 15.69
CA TYR A 286 19.46 -14.38 14.52
C TYR A 286 20.82 -15.01 14.86
N PRO A 287 21.05 -16.28 14.50
CA PRO A 287 22.37 -16.87 14.63
C PRO A 287 23.34 -16.16 13.68
N ASP A 288 24.42 -15.62 14.24
CA ASP A 288 25.51 -15.03 13.48
C ASP A 288 26.72 -15.97 13.54
N VAL A 289 27.25 -16.31 12.36
CA VAL A 289 28.44 -17.15 12.20
C VAL A 289 29.73 -16.33 12.24
N GLY A 290 29.64 -15.00 12.29
CA GLY A 290 30.79 -14.11 12.36
C GLY A 290 31.62 -14.11 11.08
N VAL A 291 31.04 -14.44 9.92
CA VAL A 291 31.78 -14.45 8.65
C VAL A 291 31.11 -13.59 7.59
N LYS A 292 31.90 -12.75 6.93
CA LYS A 292 31.48 -12.07 5.70
C LYS A 292 31.93 -12.89 4.51
N MET A 293 30.99 -13.16 3.61
CA MET A 293 31.22 -13.99 2.43
C MET A 293 31.05 -13.17 1.16
N LYS A 294 31.89 -13.43 0.16
CA LYS A 294 31.71 -12.95 -1.21
C LYS A 294 31.41 -14.11 -2.15
N ASN A 295 30.47 -13.90 -3.05
CA ASN A 295 30.19 -14.88 -4.11
C ASN A 295 31.39 -14.96 -5.06
N ILE A 296 31.84 -16.17 -5.39
CA ILE A 296 32.94 -16.36 -6.36
C ILE A 296 32.65 -15.71 -7.71
N ALA A 297 31.36 -15.65 -8.11
CA ALA A 297 30.93 -15.04 -9.35
C ALA A 297 31.09 -13.51 -9.38
N SER A 298 31.18 -12.85 -8.21
CA SER A 298 31.38 -11.39 -8.12
C SER A 298 32.85 -10.99 -7.95
N LEU A 299 33.77 -11.94 -7.80
CA LEU A 299 35.19 -11.65 -7.64
C LEU A 299 35.83 -11.24 -8.97
N ASN A 300 36.57 -10.14 -8.98
CA ASN A 300 37.37 -9.75 -10.13
C ASN A 300 38.65 -10.62 -10.25
N SER A 301 39.42 -10.45 -11.34
CA SER A 301 40.64 -11.24 -11.59
C SER A 301 41.70 -11.09 -10.50
N PHE A 302 41.85 -9.90 -9.92
CA PHE A 302 42.80 -9.64 -8.84
C PHE A 302 42.39 -10.34 -7.55
N GLU A 303 41.11 -10.24 -7.16
CA GLU A 303 40.59 -10.92 -5.96
C GLU A 303 40.72 -12.43 -6.09
N ARG A 304 40.38 -12.99 -7.26
CA ARG A 304 40.54 -14.44 -7.54
C ARG A 304 41.99 -14.88 -7.44
N GLN A 305 42.93 -14.05 -7.89
CA GLN A 305 44.35 -14.35 -7.77
C GLN A 305 44.84 -14.24 -6.31
N ALA A 306 44.37 -13.24 -5.57
CA ALA A 306 44.73 -13.03 -4.16
C ALA A 306 44.34 -14.23 -3.28
N VAL A 307 43.16 -14.82 -3.52
CA VAL A 307 42.72 -16.03 -2.81
C VAL A 307 43.16 -17.33 -3.48
N LYS A 308 44.03 -17.25 -4.50
CA LYS A 308 44.56 -18.39 -5.28
C LYS A 308 43.45 -19.32 -5.81
N LEU A 309 42.32 -18.73 -6.21
CA LEU A 309 41.16 -19.50 -6.64
C LEU A 309 41.43 -20.15 -8.01
N PRO A 310 41.34 -21.48 -8.15
CA PRO A 310 41.57 -22.14 -9.44
C PRO A 310 40.53 -21.69 -10.48
N GLY A 311 40.95 -21.41 -11.71
CA GLY A 311 40.06 -20.91 -12.77
C GLY A 311 38.87 -21.83 -13.13
N LYS A 312 38.96 -23.12 -12.77
CA LYS A 312 37.85 -24.09 -12.91
C LYS A 312 36.72 -23.87 -11.89
N VAL A 313 36.97 -23.21 -10.77
CA VAL A 313 35.98 -22.96 -9.73
C VAL A 313 35.17 -21.72 -10.11
N LYS A 314 33.93 -21.94 -10.52
CA LYS A 314 33.01 -20.87 -10.94
C LYS A 314 31.90 -20.59 -9.94
N ASN A 315 31.67 -21.50 -8.98
CA ASN A 315 30.58 -21.44 -8.02
C ASN A 315 31.13 -21.63 -6.60
N GLY A 316 30.45 -21.01 -5.63
CA GLY A 316 30.79 -21.07 -4.21
C GLY A 316 30.97 -19.67 -3.61
N VAL A 317 31.46 -19.65 -2.38
CA VAL A 317 31.72 -18.41 -1.63
C VAL A 317 33.16 -18.41 -1.11
N VAL A 318 33.72 -17.21 -1.00
CA VAL A 318 34.98 -16.94 -0.31
C VAL A 318 34.67 -16.25 1.00
N VAL A 319 35.28 -16.69 2.09
CA VAL A 319 35.25 -15.97 3.37
C VAL A 319 36.18 -14.77 3.24
N ASP A 320 35.61 -13.58 3.20
CA ASP A 320 36.29 -12.29 3.02
C ASP A 320 36.78 -11.75 4.36
N GLN A 321 35.98 -11.92 5.41
CA GLN A 321 36.32 -11.52 6.77
C GLN A 321 35.76 -12.53 7.77
N VAL A 322 36.53 -12.79 8.82
CA VAL A 322 36.06 -13.47 10.04
C VAL A 322 36.08 -12.43 11.15
N ASP A 323 34.98 -12.29 11.88
CA ASP A 323 34.91 -11.45 13.06
C ASP A 323 35.55 -12.20 14.24
N ASN A 324 36.45 -11.53 14.95
CA ASN A 324 37.29 -12.15 15.99
C ASN A 324 36.55 -12.32 17.33
N ASN A 325 35.28 -11.92 17.41
CA ASN A 325 34.47 -11.94 18.64
C ASN A 325 33.47 -13.10 18.72
N GLY A 326 33.61 -14.11 17.86
CA GLY A 326 32.81 -15.36 17.86
C GLY A 326 33.38 -16.45 18.76
#